data_AF-A0A7V9RF41-F1
#
_entry.id   AF-A0A7V9RF41-F1
#
_cell.length_a   1.000
_cell.length_b   1.000
_cell.length_c   1.000
_cell.angle_alpha   90.00
_cell.angle_beta   90.00
_cell.angle_gamma   90.00
#
_symmetry.space_group_name_H-M   'P 1'
#
loop_
_entity.id
_entity.type
_entity.pdbx_description
1 polymer ?
#
loop_
_entity_poly.entity_id
_entity_poly.type
_entity_poly.pdbx_seq_one_letter_code
_entity_poly.pdbx_strand_id
1 'polypeptide(L)' 'GAAGHGIATLRLSAGYRPAIVDGLVSGLHVPGESHYDLLRAFASHARLQRALALAAHRGLSSHELGDACMILPR' A
#
# COMPACT_ATOMS: atom_id res chain seq x y z
N GLY A 1 15.99 10.11 12.92
CA GLY A 1 15.13 11.31 12.74
C GLY A 1 15.24 12.18 13.96
N ALA A 2 14.91 13.48 13.85
CA ALA A 2 14.79 14.37 15.00
C ALA A 2 13.44 14.17 15.70
N ALA A 3 13.40 14.27 17.02
CA ALA A 3 12.15 14.21 17.80
C ALA A 3 11.42 15.55 17.72
N GLY A 4 10.09 15.52 17.59
CA GLY A 4 9.25 16.71 17.52
C GLY A 4 8.01 16.51 16.65
N HIS A 5 7.22 17.57 16.50
CA HIS A 5 6.03 17.59 15.65
C HIS A 5 6.35 18.12 14.24
N GLY A 6 5.59 17.66 13.25
CA GLY A 6 5.66 18.13 11.87
C GLY A 6 4.44 17.68 11.08
N ILE A 7 4.22 18.30 9.92
CA ILE A 7 3.13 17.94 9.00
C ILE A 7 3.73 17.19 7.82
N ALA A 8 3.26 15.98 7.56
CA ALA A 8 3.65 15.23 6.38
C ALA A 8 2.81 15.66 5.17
N THR A 9 3.45 16.22 4.15
CA THR A 9 2.81 16.63 2.89
C THR A 9 3.25 15.76 1.70
N LEU A 10 4.13 14.79 1.93
CA LEU A 10 4.69 13.92 0.90
C LEU A 10 3.64 12.95 0.36
N ARG A 11 3.51 12.87 -0.97
CA ARG A 11 2.70 11.86 -1.66
C ARG A 11 3.57 10.71 -2.13
N LEU A 12 3.34 9.52 -1.58
CA LEU A 12 4.05 8.30 -1.95
C LEU A 12 3.52 7.75 -3.29
N SER A 13 4.43 7.23 -4.11
CA SER A 13 4.13 6.66 -5.42
C SER A 13 5.16 5.59 -5.78
N ALA A 14 5.01 4.95 -6.95
CA ALA A 14 5.93 3.91 -7.42
C ALA A 14 7.41 4.33 -7.51
N GLY A 15 7.71 5.62 -7.66
CA GLY A 15 9.08 6.12 -7.72
C GLY A 15 9.73 6.31 -6.35
N TYR A 16 8.97 6.22 -5.27
CA TYR A 16 9.47 6.43 -3.92
C TYR A 16 10.06 5.15 -3.34
N ARG A 17 11.21 5.28 -2.67
CA ARG A 17 11.85 4.19 -1.93
C ARG A 17 11.69 4.44 -0.42
N PRO A 18 10.97 3.59 0.33
CA PRO A 18 10.88 3.70 1.78
C PRO A 18 12.26 3.72 2.44
N ALA A 19 12.47 4.66 3.36
CA ALA A 19 13.76 4.84 4.04
C ALA A 19 13.84 4.14 5.41
N ILE A 20 12.69 3.89 6.05
CA ILE A 20 12.62 3.35 7.43
C ILE A 20 11.59 2.22 7.59
N VAL A 21 10.83 1.91 6.54
CA VAL A 21 9.75 0.91 6.56
C VAL A 21 10.09 -0.18 5.56
N ASP A 22 10.30 -1.41 6.03
CA ASP A 22 10.66 -2.54 5.17
C ASP A 22 9.43 -3.29 4.62
N GLY A 23 8.29 -3.20 5.30
CA GLY A 23 7.03 -3.85 4.93
C GLY A 23 5.82 -3.06 5.43
N LEU A 24 4.65 -3.37 4.90
CA LEU A 24 3.43 -2.57 5.12
C LEU A 24 2.23 -3.45 5.42
N VAL A 25 1.45 -3.07 6.44
CA VAL A 25 0.09 -3.56 6.67
C VAL A 25 -0.88 -2.41 6.39
N SER A 26 -1.90 -2.65 5.57
CA SER A 26 -2.90 -1.65 5.13
C SER A 26 -4.23 -2.33 4.86
N GLY A 27 -5.26 -1.57 4.47
CA GLY A 27 -6.45 -2.12 3.80
C GLY A 27 -6.16 -2.54 2.35
N LEU A 28 -7.12 -3.22 1.73
CA LEU A 28 -7.15 -3.46 0.28
C LEU A 28 -7.59 -2.19 -0.47
N HIS A 29 -6.74 -1.73 -1.40
CA HIS A 29 -6.96 -0.54 -2.22
C HIS A 29 -6.91 -0.90 -3.71
N VAL A 30 -7.73 -0.25 -4.53
CA VAL A 30 -7.80 -0.50 -5.98
C VAL A 30 -7.20 0.63 -6.83
N PRO A 31 -6.83 0.39 -8.11
CA PRO A 31 -6.31 1.44 -8.99
C PRO A 31 -7.25 2.65 -9.07
N GLY A 32 -6.67 3.85 -9.00
CA GLY A 32 -7.41 5.12 -8.96
C GLY A 32 -7.44 5.75 -7.56
N GLU A 33 -7.21 4.97 -6.51
CA GLU A 33 -7.07 5.48 -5.14
C GLU A 33 -5.66 6.02 -4.87
N SER A 34 -5.56 7.10 -4.09
CA SER A 34 -4.27 7.62 -3.62
C SER A 34 -3.50 6.61 -2.78
N HIS A 35 -4.19 5.79 -1.99
CA HIS A 35 -3.59 4.71 -1.21
C HIS A 35 -3.01 3.61 -2.10
N TYR A 36 -3.62 3.30 -3.25
CA TYR A 36 -3.05 2.36 -4.20
C TYR A 36 -1.72 2.86 -4.77
N ASP A 37 -1.59 4.16 -5.04
CA ASP A 37 -0.32 4.75 -5.45
C ASP A 37 0.75 4.64 -4.35
N LEU A 38 0.37 4.79 -3.07
CA LEU A 38 1.28 4.55 -1.94
C LEU A 38 1.75 3.09 -1.92
N LEU A 39 0.87 2.10 -2.09
CA LEU A 39 1.25 0.68 -2.11
C LEU A 39 2.29 0.38 -3.20
N ARG A 40 2.29 1.14 -4.30
CA ARG A 40 3.26 0.97 -5.39
C ARG A 40 4.70 1.32 -4.99
N ALA A 41 4.91 2.05 -3.90
CA ALA A 41 6.24 2.26 -3.32
C ALA A 41 6.82 0.97 -2.68
N PHE A 42 5.96 0.02 -2.31
CA PHE A 42 6.32 -1.23 -1.63
C PHE A 42 6.26 -2.46 -2.55
N ALA A 43 5.37 -2.47 -3.55
CA ALA A 43 5.22 -3.58 -4.47
C ALA A 43 5.01 -3.11 -5.91
N SER A 44 5.45 -3.91 -6.89
CA SER A 44 5.21 -3.58 -8.30
C SER A 44 3.73 -3.61 -8.64
N HIS A 45 3.31 -2.77 -9.60
CA HIS A 45 1.93 -2.73 -10.07
C HIS A 45 1.42 -4.13 -10.47
N ALA A 46 2.24 -4.92 -11.17
CA ALA A 46 1.87 -6.28 -11.57
C ALA A 46 1.64 -7.21 -10.38
N ARG A 47 2.39 -7.07 -9.27
CA ARG A 47 2.19 -7.86 -8.05
C ARG A 47 0.90 -7.45 -7.35
N LEU A 48 0.63 -6.15 -7.26
CA LEU A 48 -0.60 -5.62 -6.66
C LEU A 48 -1.85 -6.05 -7.45
N GLN A 49 -1.83 -5.97 -8.77
CA GLN A 49 -2.93 -6.44 -9.63
C GLN A 49 -3.24 -7.92 -9.42
N ARG A 50 -2.21 -8.78 -9.33
CA ARG A 50 -2.40 -10.21 -9.05
C ARG A 50 -3.01 -10.45 -7.66
N ALA A 51 -2.57 -9.69 -6.66
CA ALA A 51 -3.12 -9.79 -5.31
C ALA A 51 -4.60 -9.37 -5.29
N LEU A 52 -4.97 -8.30 -5.99
CA LEU A 52 -6.37 -7.87 -6.11
C LEU A 52 -7.25 -8.88 -6.84
N ALA A 53 -6.76 -9.47 -7.94
CA ALA A 53 -7.49 -10.53 -8.64
C ALA A 53 -7.73 -11.76 -7.72
N LEU A 54 -6.72 -12.14 -6.94
CA LEU A 54 -6.87 -13.21 -5.95
C LEU A 54 -7.85 -12.83 -4.83
N ALA A 55 -7.77 -11.61 -4.32
CA ALA A 55 -8.67 -11.10 -3.29
C ALA A 55 -10.13 -11.14 -3.77
N ALA A 56 -10.39 -10.67 -4.99
CA ALA A 56 -11.72 -10.73 -5.62
C ALA A 56 -12.21 -12.18 -5.77
N HIS A 57 -11.36 -13.09 -6.24
CA HIS A 57 -11.70 -14.52 -6.33
C HIS A 57 -12.02 -15.14 -4.96
N ARG A 58 -11.43 -14.61 -3.89
CA ARG A 58 -11.64 -15.09 -2.51
C ARG A 58 -12.78 -14.37 -1.79
N GLY A 59 -13.46 -13.42 -2.42
CA GLY A 59 -14.54 -12.66 -1.81
C GLY A 59 -14.07 -11.67 -0.75
N LEU A 60 -12.80 -11.26 -0.78
CA LEU A 60 -12.26 -10.25 0.13
C LEU A 60 -12.74 -8.85 -0.27
N SER A 61 -13.05 -8.03 0.72
CA SER A 61 -13.62 -6.70 0.54
C SER A 61 -12.55 -5.62 0.64
N SER A 62 -12.65 -4.60 -0.22
CA SER A 62 -11.87 -3.36 -0.11
C SER A 62 -12.62 -2.34 0.77
N HIS A 63 -12.14 -1.08 0.80
CA HIS A 63 -12.66 0.04 1.59
C HIS A 63 -12.25 0.03 3.08
N GLU A 64 -12.66 1.08 3.80
CA GLU A 64 -12.17 1.42 5.16
C GLU A 64 -12.45 0.35 6.22
N LEU A 65 -13.40 -0.55 5.97
CA LEU A 65 -13.78 -1.65 6.85
C LEU A 65 -13.63 -3.02 6.15
N GLY A 66 -12.86 -3.07 5.07
CA GLY A 66 -12.56 -4.28 4.33
C GLY A 66 -11.44 -5.12 4.95
N ASP A 67 -10.95 -6.07 4.18
CA ASP A 67 -9.86 -6.96 4.57
C ASP A 67 -8.50 -6.25 4.54
N ALA A 68 -7.57 -6.80 5.33
CA ALA A 68 -6.20 -6.32 5.39
C ALA A 68 -5.33 -6.89 4.27
N CYS A 69 -4.33 -6.11 3.87
CA CYS A 69 -3.25 -6.46 2.96
C CYS A 69 -1.91 -6.34 3.68
N MET A 70 -1.06 -7.37 3.54
CA MET A 70 0.31 -7.37 4.06
C MET A 70 1.31 -7.47 2.91
N ILE A 71 2.22 -6.50 2.83
CA ILE A 71 3.36 -6.50 1.91
C ILE A 71 4.62 -6.73 2.74
N LEU A 72 5.19 -7.92 2.60
CA LEU A 72 6.46 -8.27 3.25
C LEU A 72 7.65 -7.65 2.51
N PRO A 73 8.77 -7.42 3.23
CA PRO A 73 10.06 -7.10 2.62
C PRO A 73 10.44 -8.12 1.55
N ARG A 74 11.35 -7.73 0.64
CA ARG A 74 11.90 -8.65 -0.35
C ARG A 74 12.87 -9.63 0.27
#